data_AF-A0A2N5KIC7-F1
#
_entry.id   AF-A0A2N5KIC7-F1
#
_cell.length_a   1.000
_cell.length_b   1.000
_cell.length_c   1.000
_cell.angle_alpha   90.00
_cell.angle_beta   90.00
_cell.angle_gamma   90.00
#
_symmetry.space_group_name_H-M   'P 1'
#
loop_
_entity.id
_entity.type
_entity.pdbx_description
1 polymer ?
#
loop_
_entity_poly.entity_id
_entity_poly.type
_entity_poly.pdbx_seq_one_letter_code
_entity_poly.pdbx_strand_id
1 'polypeptide(L)'
;VTDTHQQTRDVMAALANEAGVEAPDLVSWHALQEWLAVAEHRVTVPYSGELAALIPPVAVRLRRDFGAVLNLIRAHAILQQARRERDAEGRIVATTEDYARIRELVADLVSEGVEATVPAT
;
A
#
# COMPACT_ATOMS: atom_id res chain seq x y z
N VAL A 1 6.22 -14.90 -4.50
CA VAL A 1 5.84 -15.40 -5.87
C VAL A 1 7.14 -15.60 -6.63
N THR A 2 7.41 -16.79 -7.14
CA THR A 2 8.69 -17.07 -7.82
C THR A 2 8.48 -16.91 -9.32
N ASP A 3 8.96 -15.79 -9.89
CA ASP A 3 8.88 -15.54 -11.34
C ASP A 3 9.75 -16.54 -12.10
N THR A 4 9.13 -17.58 -12.67
CA THR A 4 9.85 -18.57 -13.49
C THR A 4 10.07 -18.04 -14.91
N HIS A 5 11.12 -18.54 -15.59
CA HIS A 5 11.34 -18.25 -17.01
C HIS A 5 10.12 -18.58 -17.90
N GLN A 6 9.34 -19.60 -17.52
CA GLN A 6 8.11 -19.94 -18.22
C GLN A 6 7.03 -18.89 -18.01
N GLN A 7 6.83 -18.45 -16.76
CA GLN A 7 5.87 -17.38 -16.42
C GLN A 7 6.22 -16.06 -17.13
N THR A 8 7.50 -15.70 -17.20
CA THR A 8 7.94 -14.52 -17.98
C THR A 8 7.62 -14.67 -19.47
N ARG A 9 7.85 -15.84 -20.07
CA ARG A 9 7.50 -16.11 -21.47
C ARG A 9 5.99 -16.01 -21.71
N ASP A 10 5.19 -16.57 -20.81
CA ASP A 10 3.73 -16.56 -20.91
C ASP A 10 3.17 -15.13 -20.79
N VAL A 11 3.72 -14.31 -19.88
CA VAL A 11 3.37 -12.88 -19.77
C VAL A 11 3.76 -12.12 -21.04
N MET A 12 4.96 -12.32 -21.58
CA MET A 12 5.40 -11.69 -22.83
C MET A 12 4.49 -12.07 -24.02
N ALA A 13 4.08 -13.34 -24.11
CA ALA A 13 3.15 -13.80 -25.14
C ALA A 13 1.75 -13.19 -24.99
N ALA A 14 1.25 -13.06 -23.75
CA ALA A 14 -0.01 -12.39 -23.47
C ALA A 14 0.03 -10.89 -23.81
N LEU A 15 1.13 -10.20 -23.50
CA LEU A 15 1.33 -8.79 -23.86
C LEU A 15 1.46 -8.57 -25.38
N ALA A 16 2.02 -9.54 -26.11
CA ALA A 16 2.11 -9.50 -27.57
C ALA A 16 0.77 -9.79 -28.27
N ASN A 17 -0.23 -10.31 -27.55
CA ASN A 17 -1.56 -10.52 -28.07
C ASN A 17 -2.37 -9.21 -28.05
N GLU A 18 -2.29 -8.45 -29.14
CA GLU A 18 -3.04 -7.19 -29.34
C GLU A 18 -4.56 -7.40 -29.53
N ALA A 19 -5.04 -8.65 -29.51
CA ALA A 19 -6.45 -8.99 -29.72
C ALA A 19 -7.32 -8.50 -28.54
N GLY A 20 -7.81 -7.27 -28.67
CA GLY A 20 -9.14 -6.81 -28.27
C GLY A 20 -9.63 -7.29 -26.91
N VAL A 21 -8.86 -7.03 -25.84
CA VAL A 21 -9.49 -6.94 -24.52
C VAL A 21 -10.41 -5.72 -24.59
N GLU A 22 -11.72 -5.95 -24.50
CA GLU A 22 -12.69 -4.86 -24.37
C GLU A 22 -12.22 -3.98 -23.20
N ALA A 23 -11.97 -2.70 -23.48
CA ALA A 23 -11.42 -1.81 -22.48
C ALA A 23 -12.38 -1.78 -21.28
N PRO A 24 -11.89 -1.98 -20.05
CA PRO A 24 -12.76 -1.96 -18.88
C PRO A 24 -13.47 -0.60 -18.80
N ASP A 25 -14.72 -0.58 -18.34
CA ASP A 25 -15.38 0.67 -18.03
C ASP A 25 -14.67 1.36 -16.85
N LEU A 26 -14.04 2.50 -17.13
CA LEU A 26 -13.29 3.29 -16.15
C LEU A 26 -14.04 4.50 -15.63
N VAL A 27 -15.31 4.71 -16.01
CA VAL A 27 -16.07 5.92 -15.63
C VAL A 27 -16.08 6.11 -14.10
N SER A 28 -16.35 5.05 -13.34
CA SER A 28 -16.35 5.10 -11.87
C SER A 28 -14.97 5.43 -11.30
N TRP A 29 -13.90 4.92 -11.93
CA TRP A 29 -12.52 5.17 -11.50
C TRP A 29 -12.09 6.62 -11.79
N HIS A 30 -12.44 7.15 -12.95
CA HIS A 30 -12.18 8.57 -13.28
C HIS A 30 -12.94 9.49 -12.33
N ALA A 31 -14.22 9.21 -12.05
CA ALA A 31 -15.01 9.99 -11.10
C ALA A 31 -14.40 9.96 -9.68
N LEU A 32 -13.88 8.82 -9.24
CA LEU A 32 -13.14 8.72 -7.98
C LEU A 32 -11.89 9.61 -7.98
N GLN A 33 -11.09 9.61 -9.07
CA GLN A 33 -9.89 10.45 -9.18
C GLN A 33 -10.24 11.94 -9.16
N GLU A 34 -11.27 12.37 -9.89
CA GLU A 34 -11.76 13.75 -9.87
C GLU A 34 -12.22 14.19 -8.48
N TRP A 35 -12.96 13.32 -7.78
CA TRP A 35 -13.37 13.59 -6.41
C TRP A 35 -12.18 13.68 -5.46
N LEU A 36 -11.24 12.74 -5.56
CA LEU A 36 -10.03 12.73 -4.73
C LEU A 36 -9.23 14.01 -4.92
N ALA A 37 -9.14 14.57 -6.13
CA ALA A 37 -8.38 15.79 -6.41
C ALA A 37 -8.79 17.00 -5.55
N VAL A 38 -10.05 17.05 -5.08
CA VAL A 38 -10.58 18.12 -4.22
C VAL A 38 -10.90 17.66 -2.79
N ALA A 39 -10.74 16.37 -2.51
CA ALA A 39 -11.02 15.80 -1.20
C ALA A 39 -9.93 16.17 -0.17
N GLU A 40 -10.18 15.84 1.10
CA GLU A 40 -9.18 15.98 2.16
C GLU A 40 -8.11 14.89 2.02
N HIS A 41 -6.86 15.26 2.26
CA HIS A 41 -5.69 14.38 2.13
C HIS A 41 -4.87 14.28 3.42
N ARG A 42 -5.15 15.14 4.40
CA ARG A 42 -4.52 15.09 5.71
C ARG A 42 -5.10 13.92 6.48
N VAL A 43 -4.23 12.97 6.81
CA VAL A 43 -4.57 11.78 7.60
C VAL A 43 -3.82 11.85 8.92
N THR A 44 -4.50 11.49 10.01
CA THR A 44 -3.85 11.15 11.28
C THR A 44 -3.85 9.63 11.45
N VAL A 45 -2.75 9.08 11.98
CA VAL A 45 -2.60 7.64 12.27
C VAL A 45 -2.36 7.51 13.77
N PRO A 46 -3.42 7.44 14.59
CA PRO A 46 -3.30 7.55 16.05
C PRO A 46 -2.42 6.47 16.68
N TYR A 47 -2.46 5.27 16.10
CA TYR A 47 -1.71 4.09 16.57
C TYR A 47 -0.28 3.98 15.99
N SER A 48 0.20 4.98 15.22
CA SER A 48 1.51 4.89 14.57
C SER A 48 2.68 4.79 15.55
N GLY A 49 2.57 5.44 16.73
CA GLY A 49 3.57 5.34 17.79
C GLY A 49 3.65 3.93 18.40
N GLU A 50 2.50 3.33 18.70
CA GLU A 50 2.42 1.94 19.19
C GLU A 50 2.96 0.96 18.14
N LEU A 51 2.61 1.16 16.88
CA LEU A 51 3.13 0.35 15.77
C LEU A 51 4.66 0.44 15.66
N ALA A 52 5.23 1.64 15.80
CA ALA A 52 6.68 1.83 15.78
C ALA A 52 7.38 1.09 16.93
N ALA A 53 6.77 1.08 18.13
CA ALA A 53 7.32 0.41 19.30
C ALA A 53 7.33 -1.12 19.18
N LEU A 54 6.44 -1.70 18.36
CA LEU A 54 6.37 -3.14 18.11
C LEU A 54 7.39 -3.64 17.09
N ILE A 55 8.00 -2.76 16.30
CA ILE A 55 8.95 -3.15 15.25
C ILE A 55 10.36 -3.22 15.84
N PRO A 56 11.00 -4.40 15.87
CA PRO A 56 12.37 -4.52 16.35
C PRO A 56 13.34 -3.71 15.46
N PRO A 57 14.26 -2.92 16.03
CA PRO A 57 15.20 -2.10 15.26
C PRO A 57 16.38 -2.92 14.71
N VAL A 58 16.07 -4.00 13.98
CA VAL A 58 17.05 -5.02 13.53
C VAL A 58 17.77 -4.65 12.23
N ALA A 59 17.21 -3.72 11.44
CA ALA A 59 17.80 -3.28 10.18
C ALA A 59 17.58 -1.78 9.96
N VAL A 60 18.62 -1.05 9.52
CA VAL A 60 18.52 0.39 9.22
C VAL A 60 17.49 0.67 8.13
N ARG A 61 17.31 -0.26 7.18
CA ARG A 61 16.33 -0.18 6.10
C ARG A 61 14.88 -0.09 6.61
N LEU A 62 14.57 -0.68 7.77
CA LEU A 62 13.24 -0.60 8.38
C LEU A 62 12.80 0.84 8.65
N ARG A 63 13.71 1.80 8.80
CA ARG A 63 13.35 3.23 8.90
C ARG A 63 12.63 3.73 7.66
N ARG A 64 13.11 3.31 6.48
CA ARG A 64 12.51 3.63 5.18
C ARG A 64 11.23 2.86 4.97
N ASP A 65 11.27 1.54 5.21
CA ASP A 65 10.14 0.66 4.94
C ASP A 65 8.96 0.99 5.87
N PHE A 66 9.22 1.35 7.13
CA PHE A 66 8.20 1.85 8.05
C PHE A 66 7.52 3.12 7.53
N GLY A 67 8.29 4.07 7.00
CA GLY A 67 7.74 5.26 6.36
C GLY A 67 6.84 4.92 5.16
N ALA A 68 7.24 3.94 4.34
CA ALA A 68 6.43 3.46 3.23
C ALA A 68 5.12 2.79 3.72
N VAL A 69 5.18 1.95 4.75
CA VAL A 69 3.99 1.34 5.37
C VAL A 69 3.03 2.41 5.89
N LEU A 70 3.53 3.43 6.60
CA LEU A 70 2.68 4.52 7.07
C LEU A 70 2.02 5.28 5.91
N ASN A 71 2.74 5.51 4.80
CA ASN A 71 2.16 6.16 3.62
C ASN A 71 1.08 5.31 2.95
N LEU A 72 1.26 3.99 2.89
CA LEU A 72 0.24 3.07 2.39
C LEU A 72 -1.01 3.06 3.27
N ILE A 73 -0.85 3.07 4.60
CA ILE A 73 -1.97 3.19 5.53
C ILE A 73 -2.75 4.49 5.27
N ARG A 74 -2.03 5.61 5.13
CA ARG A 74 -2.65 6.91 4.81
C ARG A 74 -3.38 6.87 3.46
N ALA A 75 -2.77 6.29 2.44
CA ALA A 75 -3.39 6.16 1.13
C ALA A 75 -4.69 5.34 1.21
N HIS A 76 -4.68 4.22 1.93
CA HIS A 76 -5.88 3.40 2.15
C HIS A 76 -6.98 4.19 2.88
N ALA A 77 -6.63 4.96 3.91
CA ALA A 77 -7.56 5.83 4.61
C ALA A 77 -8.15 6.94 3.71
N ILE A 78 -7.34 7.53 2.82
CA ILE A 78 -7.79 8.54 1.83
C ILE A 78 -8.78 7.94 0.84
N LEU A 79 -8.50 6.73 0.32
CA LEU A 79 -9.39 6.05 -0.61
C LEU A 79 -10.74 5.72 0.04
N GLN A 80 -10.73 5.41 1.34
CA GLN A 80 -11.93 5.06 2.11
C GLN A 80 -12.55 6.26 2.85
N GLN A 81 -12.10 7.49 2.60
CA GLN A 81 -12.38 8.64 3.48
C GLN A 81 -13.86 9.05 3.58
N ALA A 82 -14.72 8.59 2.66
CA ALA A 82 -16.16 8.79 2.73
C ALA A 82 -16.83 7.98 3.85
N ARG A 83 -16.14 6.97 4.40
CA ARG A 83 -16.61 6.07 5.46
C ARG A 83 -15.79 6.19 6.75
N ARG A 84 -14.98 7.25 6.87
CA ARG A 84 -14.05 7.44 8.00
C ARG A 84 -14.44 8.64 8.85
N GLU A 85 -14.12 8.53 10.13
CA GLU A 85 -14.26 9.63 11.08
C GLU A 85 -13.21 10.72 10.80
N ARG A 86 -13.50 11.92 11.32
CA ARG A 86 -12.63 13.08 11.27
C ARG A 86 -12.25 13.49 12.69
N ASP A 87 -11.02 13.91 12.88
CA ASP A 87 -10.60 14.52 14.15
C ASP A 87 -11.06 15.99 14.25
N ALA A 88 -10.73 16.64 15.37
CA ALA A 88 -11.09 18.03 15.63
C ALA A 88 -10.50 19.01 14.60
N GLU A 89 -9.43 18.64 13.91
CA GLU A 89 -8.79 19.43 12.85
C GLU A 89 -9.30 19.08 11.44
N GLY A 90 -10.29 18.19 11.34
CA GLY A 90 -10.90 17.73 10.09
C GLY A 90 -10.10 16.67 9.34
N ARG A 91 -9.02 16.15 9.92
CA ARG A 91 -8.16 15.14 9.28
C ARG A 91 -8.85 13.78 9.28
N ILE A 92 -8.58 12.98 8.26
CA ILE A 92 -9.06 11.59 8.19
C ILE A 92 -8.39 10.79 9.30
N VAL A 93 -9.18 10.07 10.09
CA VAL A 93 -8.66 9.17 11.13
C VAL A 93 -8.45 7.78 10.54
N ALA A 94 -7.20 7.36 10.42
CA ALA A 94 -6.87 5.98 10.05
C ALA A 94 -7.21 5.01 11.19
N THR A 95 -7.72 3.84 10.84
CA THR A 95 -8.10 2.77 11.77
C THR A 95 -7.14 1.60 11.66
N THR A 96 -7.18 0.67 12.63
CA THR A 96 -6.35 -0.55 12.60
C THR A 96 -6.69 -1.48 11.43
N GLU A 97 -7.88 -1.36 10.86
CA GLU A 97 -8.27 -2.05 9.63
C GLU A 97 -7.38 -1.63 8.45
N ASP A 98 -7.02 -0.34 8.35
CA ASP A 98 -6.13 0.16 7.31
C ASP A 98 -4.76 -0.53 7.40
N TYR A 99 -4.23 -0.69 8.62
CA TYR A 99 -2.99 -1.44 8.84
C TYR A 99 -3.12 -2.92 8.47
N ALA A 100 -4.22 -3.58 8.85
CA ALA A 100 -4.41 -5.00 8.53
C ALA A 100 -4.40 -5.24 7.02
N ARG A 101 -5.12 -4.41 6.24
CA ARG A 101 -5.15 -4.49 4.77
C ARG A 101 -3.78 -4.25 4.15
N ILE A 102 -3.05 -3.24 4.61
CA ILE A 102 -1.72 -2.95 4.09
C ILE A 102 -0.73 -4.05 4.45
N ARG A 103 -0.77 -4.57 5.68
CA ARG A 103 0.11 -5.67 6.12
C ARG A 103 -0.05 -6.89 5.23
N GLU A 104 -1.28 -7.27 4.88
CA GLU A 104 -1.55 -8.38 3.95
C GLU A 104 -0.87 -8.20 2.58
N LEU A 105 -0.76 -6.95 2.11
CA LEU A 105 -0.20 -6.64 0.79
C LEU A 105 1.33 -6.59 0.77
N VAL A 106 1.97 -6.16 1.88
CA VAL A 106 3.41 -5.82 1.87
C VAL A 106 4.26 -6.62 2.83
N ALA A 107 3.69 -7.52 3.64
CA ALA A 107 4.44 -8.30 4.62
C ALA A 107 5.62 -9.06 4.00
N ASP A 108 5.40 -9.74 2.87
CA ASP A 108 6.43 -10.52 2.18
C ASP A 108 7.55 -9.60 1.66
N LEU A 109 7.19 -8.50 0.99
CA LEU A 109 8.15 -7.54 0.44
C LEU A 109 9.03 -6.89 1.53
N VAL A 110 8.43 -6.54 2.66
CA VAL A 110 9.17 -5.97 3.79
C VAL A 110 10.09 -7.01 4.42
N SER A 111 9.62 -8.26 4.56
CA SER A 111 10.41 -9.36 5.14
C SER A 111 11.62 -9.70 4.28
N GLU A 112 11.44 -9.85 2.96
CA GLU A 112 12.53 -10.05 1.99
C GLU A 112 13.55 -8.90 2.04
N GLY A 113 13.05 -7.66 2.18
CA GLY A 113 13.88 -6.47 2.28
C GLY A 113 14.77 -6.43 3.52
N VAL A 114 14.30 -7.02 4.63
CA VAL A 114 15.06 -7.18 5.88
C VAL A 114 16.04 -8.34 5.79
N GLU A 115 15.61 -9.52 5.30
CA GLU A 115 16.47 -10.69 5.14
C GLU A 115 17.69 -10.39 4.25
N ALA A 116 17.50 -9.65 3.15
CA ALA A 116 18.59 -9.22 2.26
C ALA A 116 19.66 -8.34 2.95
N THR A 117 19.36 -7.80 4.14
CA THR A 117 20.28 -6.96 4.91
C THR A 117 20.94 -7.67 6.10
N VAL A 118 20.59 -8.94 6.36
CA VAL A 118 21.25 -9.76 7.38
C VAL A 118 22.45 -10.46 6.74
N PRO A 119 23.68 -10.31 7.25
CA PRO A 119 24.82 -11.04 6.73
C PRO A 119 24.58 -12.56 6.85
N ALA A 120 24.91 -13.30 5.79
CA ALA A 120 24.84 -14.76 5.82
C ALA A 120 25.70 -15.29 6.97
N THR A 121 25.09 -16.08 7.85
CA THR A 121 25.80 -16.76 8.95
C THR A 121 26.64 -17.89 8.39
#